data_AF-A0A5Q0C6A0-F1
#
_entry.id   AF-A0A5Q0C6A0-F1
#
_cell.length_a   1.000
_cell.length_b   1.000
_cell.length_c   1.000
_cell.angle_alpha   90.00
_cell.angle_beta   90.00
_cell.angle_gamma   90.00
#
_symmetry.space_group_name_H-M   'P 1'
#
loop_
_entity.id
_entity.type
_entity.pdbx_description
1 polymer ?
#
loop_
_entity_poly.entity_id
_entity_poly.type
_entity_poly.pdbx_seq_one_letter_code
_entity_poly.pdbx_strand_id
1 'polypeptide(L)'
;MTKIPGPPSFDGLKRRIATHRAEGTPARTNQRFVRQTYCLNLLEARAKAREWFDEYPKAAYWTEVESWRQLDGDRIEFTMRRLPSAD
;
A
#
# COMPACT_ATOMS: atom_id res chain seq x y z
N MET A 1 41.61 3.96 -26.89
CA MET A 1 40.22 3.45 -26.75
C MET A 1 40.20 2.44 -25.61
N THR A 2 39.69 2.82 -24.43
CA THR A 2 39.60 1.93 -23.26
C THR A 2 38.21 1.28 -23.25
N LYS A 3 38.15 -0.05 -23.40
CA LYS A 3 36.89 -0.82 -23.39
C LYS A 3 36.38 -0.93 -21.95
N ILE A 4 35.19 -0.40 -21.69
CA ILE A 4 34.47 -0.56 -20.42
C ILE A 4 33.85 -1.97 -20.42
N PRO A 5 34.10 -2.84 -19.41
CA PRO A 5 33.46 -4.15 -19.36
C PRO A 5 31.95 -4.01 -19.16
N GLY A 6 31.18 -4.84 -19.87
CA GLY A 6 29.72 -4.83 -19.81
C GLY A 6 29.18 -5.13 -18.40
N PRO A 7 27.94 -4.68 -18.10
CA PRO A 7 27.36 -4.85 -16.77
C PRO A 7 27.27 -6.34 -16.37
N PRO A 8 27.47 -6.66 -15.07
CA PRO A 8 27.41 -8.04 -14.60
C PRO A 8 26.02 -8.66 -14.83
N SER A 9 25.97 -9.96 -15.11
CA SER A 9 24.73 -10.67 -15.41
C SER A 9 23.76 -10.66 -14.22
N PHE A 10 22.56 -10.12 -14.45
CA PHE A 10 21.45 -10.05 -13.48
C PHE A 10 20.76 -11.41 -13.19
N ASP A 11 21.30 -12.51 -13.71
CA ASP A 11 20.64 -13.82 -13.66
C ASP A 11 20.47 -14.35 -12.22
N GLY A 12 21.51 -14.20 -11.39
CA GLY A 12 21.45 -14.56 -9.98
C GLY A 12 20.43 -13.76 -9.18
N LEU A 13 20.23 -12.48 -9.54
CA LEU A 13 19.21 -11.62 -8.93
C LEU A 13 17.80 -12.02 -9.38
N LYS A 14 17.61 -12.30 -10.67
CA LYS A 14 16.33 -12.82 -11.20
C LYS A 14 15.94 -14.13 -10.53
N ARG A 15 16.90 -15.04 -10.35
CA ARG A 15 16.68 -16.33 -9.68
C ARG A 15 16.28 -16.14 -8.22
N ARG A 16 16.96 -15.26 -7.47
CA ARG A 16 16.57 -14.91 -6.09
C ARG A 16 15.17 -14.32 -5.98
N ILE A 17 14.80 -13.41 -6.90
CA ILE A 17 13.46 -12.79 -6.91
C ILE A 17 12.39 -13.84 -7.23
N ALA A 18 12.66 -14.75 -8.17
CA ALA A 18 11.75 -15.84 -8.53
C ALA A 18 11.59 -16.84 -7.37
N THR A 19 12.68 -17.22 -6.70
CA THR A 19 12.66 -18.08 -5.50
C THR A 19 11.86 -17.42 -4.37
N HIS A 20 12.09 -16.14 -4.07
CA HIS A 20 11.33 -15.43 -3.04
C HIS A 20 9.83 -15.26 -3.39
N ARG A 21 9.46 -15.28 -4.68
CA ARG A 21 8.06 -15.28 -5.11
C ARG A 21 7.41 -16.66 -5.07
N ALA A 22 8.18 -17.72 -5.33
CA ALA A 22 7.71 -19.11 -5.31
C ALA A 22 7.60 -19.65 -3.87
N GLU A 23 8.54 -19.28 -3.00
CA GLU A 23 8.58 -19.64 -1.58
C GLU A 23 7.81 -18.61 -0.75
N GLY A 24 6.53 -18.42 -1.09
CA GLY A 24 5.64 -17.52 -0.35
C GLY A 24 5.67 -17.85 1.15
N THR A 25 6.45 -17.08 1.91
CA THR A 25 6.66 -17.27 3.34
C THR A 25 5.31 -17.16 4.05
N PRO A 26 4.78 -18.24 4.67
CA PRO A 26 3.46 -18.19 5.31
C PRO A 26 3.42 -17.34 6.60
N ALA A 27 4.55 -16.79 7.05
CA ALA A 27 4.63 -15.94 8.25
C ALA A 27 4.34 -14.43 8.02
N ARG A 28 4.24 -13.96 6.76
CA ARG A 28 4.04 -12.52 6.45
C ARG A 28 2.66 -12.18 5.86
N THR A 29 1.77 -13.16 5.73
CA THR A 29 0.41 -12.91 5.21
C THR A 29 -0.43 -12.11 6.21
N ASN A 30 -0.15 -12.20 7.52
CA ASN A 30 -0.85 -11.42 8.55
C ASN A 30 -0.40 -9.94 8.64
N GLN A 31 0.60 -9.52 7.87
CA GLN A 31 1.12 -8.13 7.85
C GLN A 31 0.78 -7.38 6.55
N ARG A 32 -0.06 -7.93 5.67
CA ARG A 32 -0.46 -7.21 4.45
C ARG A 32 -1.47 -6.13 4.83
N PHE A 33 -1.04 -4.87 4.79
CA PHE A 33 -1.91 -3.71 4.97
C PHE A 33 -3.14 -3.81 4.05
N VAL A 34 -4.32 -3.55 4.62
CA VAL A 34 -5.54 -3.33 3.85
C VAL A 34 -5.46 -1.91 3.30
N ARG A 35 -5.59 -1.75 1.98
CA ARG A 35 -5.64 -0.46 1.29
C ARG A 35 -6.93 -0.37 0.50
N GLN A 36 -7.66 0.74 0.65
CA GLN A 36 -8.83 1.04 -0.18
C GLN A 36 -8.78 2.49 -0.65
N THR A 37 -9.03 2.67 -1.94
CA THR A 37 -9.09 3.99 -2.59
C THR A 37 -10.54 4.34 -2.88
N TYR A 38 -10.93 5.56 -2.56
CA TYR A 38 -12.27 6.10 -2.75
C TYR A 38 -12.20 7.39 -3.57
N CYS A 39 -13.22 7.61 -4.41
CA CYS A 39 -13.39 8.84 -5.20
C CYS A 39 -14.77 9.45 -4.94
N LEU A 40 -14.88 10.24 -3.87
CA LEU A 40 -16.13 10.81 -3.36
C LEU A 40 -16.10 12.34 -3.41
N ASN A 41 -17.23 13.03 -3.17
CA ASN A 41 -17.20 14.48 -2.93
C ASN A 41 -16.49 14.81 -1.60
N LEU A 42 -16.15 16.08 -1.35
CA LEU A 42 -15.42 16.48 -0.14
C LEU A 42 -16.11 16.05 1.17
N LEU A 43 -17.43 16.22 1.26
CA LEU A 43 -18.20 15.92 2.46
C LEU A 43 -18.25 14.42 2.74
N GLU A 44 -18.52 13.62 1.70
CA GLU A 44 -18.55 12.17 1.78
C GLU A 44 -17.17 11.55 1.98
N ALA A 45 -16.12 12.13 1.41
CA ALA A 45 -14.74 11.70 1.65
C ALA A 45 -14.39 11.86 3.14
N ARG A 46 -14.76 12.98 3.75
CA ARG A 46 -14.59 13.21 5.19
C ARG A 46 -15.41 12.25 6.04
N ALA A 47 -16.68 12.03 5.69
CA ALA A 47 -17.54 11.06 6.37
C ALA A 47 -16.93 9.64 6.30
N LYS A 48 -16.49 9.22 5.12
CA LYS A 48 -15.90 7.91 4.88
C LYS A 48 -14.58 7.70 5.61
N ALA A 49 -13.72 8.72 5.64
CA ALA A 49 -12.51 8.69 6.45
C ALA A 49 -12.86 8.55 7.95
N ARG A 50 -13.88 9.27 8.43
CA ARG A 50 -14.32 9.19 9.82
C ARG A 50 -14.86 7.81 10.18
N GLU A 51 -15.70 7.21 9.32
CA GLU A 51 -16.18 5.84 9.47
C GLU A 51 -15.01 4.85 9.60
N TRP A 52 -13.97 5.01 8.78
CA TRP A 52 -12.77 4.17 8.86
C TRP A 52 -12.05 4.28 10.21
N PHE A 53 -11.92 5.49 10.76
CA PHE A 53 -11.29 5.67 12.07
C PHE A 53 -12.17 5.21 13.23
N ASP A 54 -13.49 5.20 13.06
CA ASP A 54 -14.46 4.70 14.03
C ASP A 54 -14.43 3.16 14.08
N GLU A 55 -14.52 2.50 12.91
CA GLU A 55 -14.50 1.04 12.80
C GLU A 55 -13.09 0.46 13.05
N TYR A 56 -12.04 1.15 12.59
CA TYR A 56 -10.65 0.75 12.77
C TYR A 56 -9.84 1.88 13.43
N PRO A 57 -9.88 1.99 14.77
CA PRO A 57 -9.12 3.01 15.49
C PRO A 57 -7.63 2.95 15.16
N LYS A 58 -7.01 4.11 14.95
CA LYS A 58 -5.58 4.20 14.60
C LYS A 58 -4.67 3.49 15.60
N ALA A 59 -4.99 3.53 16.90
CA ALA A 59 -4.18 2.89 17.91
C ALA A 59 -4.13 1.35 17.77
N ALA A 60 -5.26 0.73 17.42
CA ALA A 60 -5.38 -0.72 17.29
C ALA A 60 -4.99 -1.20 15.89
N TYR A 61 -5.35 -0.46 14.84
CA TYR A 61 -5.20 -0.92 13.45
C TYR A 61 -4.19 -0.11 12.64
N TRP A 62 -3.50 0.86 13.22
CA TRP A 62 -2.61 1.78 12.50
C TRP A 62 -3.27 2.38 11.25
N THR A 63 -4.57 2.66 11.37
CA THR A 63 -5.36 3.27 10.32
C THR A 63 -4.84 4.66 10.00
N GLU A 64 -4.64 4.96 8.72
CA GLU A 64 -4.25 6.29 8.25
C GLU A 64 -4.76 6.56 6.83
N VAL A 65 -4.81 7.85 6.48
CA VAL A 65 -4.94 8.29 5.09
C VAL A 65 -3.54 8.25 4.49
N GLU A 66 -3.31 7.36 3.54
CA GLU A 66 -2.01 7.17 2.90
C GLU A 66 -1.72 8.27 1.88
N SER A 67 -2.72 8.65 1.08
CA SER A 67 -2.60 9.68 0.05
C SER A 67 -3.98 10.25 -0.27
N TRP A 68 -4.05 11.54 -0.60
CA TRP A 68 -5.25 12.17 -1.11
C TRP A 68 -4.91 13.23 -2.16
N ARG A 69 -5.83 13.42 -3.11
CA ARG A 69 -5.78 14.49 -4.11
C ARG A 69 -7.18 15.00 -4.40
N GLN A 70 -7.29 16.30 -4.63
CA GLN A 70 -8.50 16.89 -5.16
C GLN A 70 -8.60 16.63 -6.65
N LEU A 71 -9.80 16.31 -7.11
CA LEU A 71 -10.19 16.15 -8.51
C LEU A 71 -11.11 17.31 -8.90
N ASP A 72 -11.36 17.45 -10.20
CA ASP A 72 -12.30 18.43 -10.72
C ASP A 72 -13.75 18.12 -10.27
N GLY A 73 -14.57 19.17 -10.14
CA GLY A 73 -15.98 19.02 -9.73
C GLY A 73 -16.22 18.61 -8.27
N ASP A 74 -15.46 19.19 -7.33
CA ASP A 74 -15.62 18.99 -5.86
C ASP A 74 -15.38 17.56 -5.36
N ARG A 75 -14.64 16.76 -6.15
CA ARG A 75 -14.32 15.38 -5.80
C ARG A 75 -12.94 15.28 -5.17
N ILE A 76 -12.77 14.31 -4.28
CA ILE A 76 -11.49 13.93 -3.68
C ILE A 76 -11.30 12.44 -3.90
N GLU A 77 -10.12 12.11 -4.42
CA GLU A 77 -9.61 10.74 -4.38
C GLU A 77 -8.69 10.60 -3.17
N PHE A 78 -8.95 9.61 -2.33
CA PHE A 78 -8.08 9.32 -1.20
C PHE A 78 -7.95 7.81 -0.98
N THR A 79 -6.79 7.41 -0.46
CA THR A 79 -6.47 6.03 -0.11
C THR A 79 -6.37 5.90 1.40
N MET A 80 -7.21 5.06 1.98
CA MET A 80 -7.10 4.62 3.37
C MET A 80 -6.23 3.38 3.45
N ARG A 81 -5.44 3.28 4.51
CA ARG A 81 -4.71 2.05 4.85
C ARG A 81 -4.89 1.68 6.33
N ARG A 82 -4.80 0.39 6.63
CA ARG A 82 -4.75 -0.16 7.99
C ARG A 82 -4.05 -1.51 8.04
N LEU A 83 -3.73 -1.98 9.23
CA LEU A 83 -3.37 -3.37 9.49
C LEU A 83 -4.60 -4.28 9.43
N PRO A 84 -4.45 -5.53 8.98
CA PRO A 84 -5.56 -6.49 8.87
C PRO A 84 -6.09 -6.92 10.25
N SER A 85 -5.21 -7.01 11.25
CA SER A 85 -5.53 -7.34 12.64
C SER A 85 -4.99 -6.25 13.56
N ALA A 86 -5.68 -6.06 14.70
CA ALA A 86 -5.06 -5.43 15.86
C ALA A 86 -4.04 -6.41 16.45
N ASP A 87 -2.87 -5.92 16.84
CA ASP A 87 -1.84 -6.67 17.56
C ASP A 87 -2.30 -6.99 18.99
#